data_AF-A0A7S0X655-F1
#
_entry.id   AF-A0A7S0X655-F1
#
_cell.length_a   1.000
_cell.length_b   1.000
_cell.length_c   1.000
_cell.angle_alpha   90.00
_cell.angle_beta   90.00
_cell.angle_gamma   90.00
#
_symmetry.space_group_name_H-M   'P 1'
#
loop_
_entity.id
_entity.type
_entity.pdbx_description
1 polymer ?
#
loop_
_entity_poly.entity_id
_entity_poly.type
_entity_poly.pdbx_seq_one_letter_code
_entity_poly.pdbx_strand_id
1 'polypeptide(L)'
;EGGAGGRSVGGRVFWDLGSGTGKAVMAAGLCRHFAHVRGIELLPCTAGIAAVLVEDFARDVLPGARAASNPLRSVAVECGDFFSPHTLHAWAAGDFVFCNCVTWDDATMMRLSAAAEGLRPGAVFVTVLCPLSSDKFEVVDEVELPFSWGSVECVVHRRLTDQAAHLAATLGASMARMGAGGAHGDEGRDVDMDTER
;
A
#
# COMPACT_ATOMS: atom_id res chain seq x y z
N GLU A 1 -6.27 -26.30 -8.43
CA GLU A 1 -4.83 -26.24 -8.06
C GLU A 1 -4.23 -25.01 -8.71
N GLY A 2 -3.62 -24.11 -7.93
CA GLY A 2 -3.12 -22.84 -8.47
C GLY A 2 -2.21 -22.11 -7.48
N GLY A 3 -0.90 -22.29 -7.67
CA GLY A 3 0.12 -21.30 -7.30
C GLY A 3 0.33 -21.02 -5.82
N ALA A 4 0.73 -22.01 -5.03
CA ALA A 4 1.48 -21.74 -3.81
C ALA A 4 2.85 -21.14 -4.21
N GLY A 5 2.91 -19.82 -4.32
CA GLY A 5 4.18 -19.09 -4.44
C GLY A 5 5.09 -19.53 -3.30
N GLY A 6 6.22 -20.15 -3.63
CA GLY A 6 7.16 -20.72 -2.67
C GLY A 6 7.48 -19.68 -1.59
N ARG A 7 7.02 -19.94 -0.37
CA ARG A 7 7.40 -19.12 0.79
C ARG A 7 8.91 -19.18 0.89
N SER A 8 9.56 -18.01 0.77
CA SER A 8 10.98 -17.90 1.05
C SER A 8 11.24 -18.41 2.46
N VAL A 9 12.34 -19.15 2.60
CA VAL A 9 12.77 -19.80 3.85
C VAL A 9 13.06 -18.77 4.98
N GLY A 10 13.06 -17.46 4.65
CA GLY A 10 13.34 -16.34 5.56
C GLY A 10 12.12 -15.67 6.22
N GLY A 11 10.88 -16.03 5.87
CA GLY A 11 9.67 -15.39 6.40
C GLY A 11 9.39 -13.98 5.84
N ARG A 12 8.22 -13.40 6.15
CA ARG A 12 7.77 -12.16 5.48
C ARG A 12 8.39 -10.89 6.08
N VAL A 13 8.60 -9.87 5.25
CA VAL A 13 9.14 -8.57 5.67
C VAL A 13 8.05 -7.50 5.63
N PHE A 14 7.83 -6.83 6.75
CA PHE A 14 6.92 -5.71 6.90
C PHE A 14 7.68 -4.38 6.95
N TRP A 15 7.13 -3.36 6.28
CA TRP A 15 7.61 -1.98 6.32
C TRP A 15 6.46 -1.01 6.63
N ASP A 16 6.73 -0.03 7.50
CA ASP A 16 5.85 1.10 7.80
C ASP A 16 6.51 2.40 7.32
N LEU A 17 5.93 3.04 6.31
CA LEU A 17 6.44 4.27 5.68
C LEU A 17 5.77 5.49 6.32
N GLY A 18 6.55 6.32 7.00
CA GLY A 18 6.01 7.37 7.87
C GLY A 18 5.53 6.79 9.20
N SER A 19 6.40 5.98 9.82
CA SER A 19 6.02 5.15 10.97
C SER A 19 5.63 5.93 12.24
N GLY A 20 5.85 7.24 12.25
CA GLY A 20 5.60 8.09 13.40
C GLY A 20 6.30 7.54 14.63
N THR A 21 5.54 7.33 15.71
CA THR A 21 6.05 6.74 16.97
C THR A 21 6.17 5.21 16.96
N GLY A 22 6.06 4.54 15.81
CA GLY A 22 6.27 3.09 15.67
C GLY A 22 5.09 2.20 16.08
N LYS A 23 3.86 2.72 16.12
CA LYS A 23 2.68 1.94 16.56
C LYS A 23 2.35 0.78 15.63
N ALA A 24 2.32 1.01 14.32
CA ALA A 24 2.07 -0.07 13.36
C ALA A 24 3.24 -1.05 13.30
N VAL A 25 4.49 -0.59 13.49
CA VAL A 25 5.66 -1.45 13.70
C VAL A 25 5.48 -2.38 14.91
N MET A 26 5.10 -1.86 16.08
CA MET A 26 4.85 -2.70 17.26
C MET A 26 3.70 -3.68 17.04
N ALA A 27 2.60 -3.23 16.43
CA ALA A 27 1.44 -4.07 16.11
C ALA A 27 1.82 -5.22 15.15
N ALA A 28 2.50 -4.91 14.05
CA ALA A 28 3.03 -5.90 13.11
C ALA A 28 4.05 -6.83 13.79
N GLY A 29 4.82 -6.30 14.74
CA GLY A 29 5.67 -7.07 15.64
C GLY A 29 4.89 -8.15 16.38
N LEU A 30 3.68 -7.90 16.86
CA LEU A 30 2.85 -8.90 17.55
C LEU A 30 2.22 -9.93 16.59
N CYS A 31 2.07 -9.59 15.31
CA CYS A 31 1.54 -10.51 14.30
C CYS A 31 2.47 -11.71 14.07
N ARG A 32 1.89 -12.90 13.84
CA ARG A 32 2.65 -14.16 13.62
C ARG A 32 3.07 -14.40 12.17
N HIS A 33 3.04 -13.35 11.34
CA HIS A 33 3.25 -13.46 9.89
C HIS A 33 4.64 -12.99 9.43
N PHE A 34 5.29 -12.12 10.20
CA PHE A 34 6.50 -11.42 9.78
C PHE A 34 7.74 -11.95 10.49
N ALA A 35 8.81 -12.13 9.72
CA ALA A 35 10.15 -12.40 10.23
C ALA A 35 10.89 -11.10 10.54
N HIS A 36 10.68 -10.06 9.74
CA HIS A 36 11.30 -8.76 9.94
C HIS A 36 10.22 -7.69 9.86
N VAL A 37 10.25 -6.77 10.82
CA VAL A 37 9.33 -5.64 10.89
C VAL A 37 10.16 -4.37 11.01
N ARG A 38 9.92 -3.43 10.11
CA ARG A 38 10.69 -2.19 10.02
C ARG A 38 9.76 -1.00 9.88
N GLY A 39 10.17 0.14 10.42
CA GLY A 39 9.54 1.42 10.16
C GLY A 39 10.57 2.49 9.88
N ILE A 40 10.19 3.48 9.09
CA ILE A 40 11.02 4.65 8.83
C ILE A 40 10.19 5.91 9.03
N GLU A 41 10.78 6.88 9.72
CA GLU A 41 10.16 8.17 10.05
C GLU A 41 11.10 9.32 9.69
N LEU A 42 10.57 10.32 9.00
CA LEU A 42 11.36 11.45 8.52
C LEU A 42 11.70 12.44 9.64
N LEU A 43 10.78 12.68 10.56
CA LEU A 43 10.92 13.69 11.61
C LEU A 43 11.80 13.18 12.75
N PRO A 44 12.98 13.77 13.01
CA PRO A 44 13.95 13.22 13.97
C PRO A 44 13.43 13.04 15.40
N CYS A 45 12.66 14.01 15.90
CA CYS A 45 12.10 13.91 17.25
C CYS A 45 11.10 12.76 17.36
N THR A 46 10.24 12.59 16.35
CA THR A 46 9.24 11.52 16.29
C THR A 46 9.92 10.16 16.15
N ALA A 47 10.92 10.06 15.28
CA ALA A 47 11.73 8.87 15.10
C ALA A 47 12.51 8.50 16.38
N GLY A 48 13.01 9.48 17.12
CA GLY A 48 13.66 9.28 18.42
C GLY A 48 12.72 8.69 19.47
N ILE A 49 11.47 9.18 19.53
CA ILE A 49 10.43 8.58 20.37
C ILE A 49 10.16 7.14 19.93
N ALA A 50 10.02 6.90 18.61
CA ALA A 50 9.78 5.57 18.08
C ALA A 50 10.91 4.59 18.46
N ALA A 51 12.17 5.02 18.37
CA ALA A 51 13.32 4.20 18.70
C ALA A 51 13.27 3.70 20.15
N VAL A 52 13.00 4.61 21.10
CA VAL A 52 12.86 4.25 22.52
C VAL A 52 11.68 3.30 22.73
N LEU A 53 10.49 3.63 22.20
CA LEU A 53 9.30 2.80 22.39
C LEU A 53 9.43 1.41 21.78
N VAL A 54 10.02 1.31 20.59
CA VAL A 54 10.22 0.02 19.89
C VAL A 54 11.30 -0.82 20.57
N GLU A 55 12.36 -0.20 21.09
CA GLU A 55 13.37 -0.90 21.89
C GLU A 55 12.77 -1.45 23.19
N ASP A 56 12.05 -0.62 23.95
CA ASP A 56 11.37 -1.03 25.17
C ASP A 56 10.33 -2.14 24.89
N PHE A 57 9.56 -2.00 23.82
CA PHE A 57 8.63 -3.03 23.35
C PHE A 57 9.34 -4.35 23.02
N ALA A 58 10.47 -4.29 22.31
CA ALA A 58 11.22 -5.48 21.94
C ALA A 58 11.84 -6.19 23.15
N ARG A 59 12.27 -5.42 24.15
CA ARG A 59 12.86 -5.93 25.39
C ARG A 59 11.81 -6.48 26.37
N ASP A 60 10.72 -5.75 26.59
CA ASP A 60 9.83 -5.99 27.72
C ASP A 60 8.52 -6.69 27.32
N VAL A 61 8.07 -6.54 26.06
CA VAL A 61 6.77 -7.08 25.61
C VAL A 61 6.92 -8.33 24.74
N LEU A 62 7.79 -8.28 23.73
CA LEU A 62 7.92 -9.37 22.76
C LEU A 62 8.26 -10.74 23.38
N PRO A 63 9.16 -10.86 24.38
CA PRO A 63 9.52 -12.17 24.96
C PRO A 63 8.33 -12.88 25.62
N GLY A 64 7.41 -12.13 26.23
CA GLY A 64 6.23 -12.69 26.90
C GLY A 64 5.00 -12.84 26.00
N ALA A 65 4.91 -12.06 24.92
CA ALA A 65 3.73 -12.02 24.07
C ALA A 65 3.67 -13.11 22.98
N ARG A 66 4.71 -13.95 22.85
CA ARG A 66 4.90 -14.81 21.67
C ARG A 66 5.33 -16.22 22.02
N ALA A 67 4.78 -17.19 21.28
CA ALA A 67 5.26 -18.56 21.31
C ALA A 67 6.65 -18.68 20.67
N ALA A 68 7.45 -19.65 21.12
CA ALA A 68 8.80 -19.91 20.59
C ALA A 68 8.82 -20.22 19.08
N SER A 69 7.71 -20.69 18.50
CA SER A 69 7.59 -20.99 17.07
C SER A 69 7.34 -19.75 16.18
N ASN A 70 7.39 -18.55 16.75
CA ASN A 70 7.07 -17.34 16.01
C ASN A 70 8.21 -16.96 15.05
N PRO A 71 7.95 -16.64 13.76
CA PRO A 71 9.01 -16.37 12.79
C PRO A 71 9.80 -15.08 13.02
N LEU A 72 9.36 -14.17 13.90
CA LEU A 72 10.01 -12.87 14.05
C LEU A 72 11.44 -12.98 14.58
N ARG A 73 12.34 -12.34 13.84
CA ARG A 73 13.77 -12.20 14.11
C ARG A 73 14.17 -10.77 14.46
N SER A 74 13.47 -9.76 13.96
CA SER A 74 13.78 -8.37 14.28
C SER A 74 12.57 -7.44 14.19
N VAL A 75 12.50 -6.47 15.11
CA VAL A 75 11.69 -5.25 15.00
C VAL A 75 12.64 -4.07 15.13
N ALA A 76 12.57 -3.11 14.21
CA ALA A 76 13.42 -1.92 14.25
C ALA A 76 12.73 -0.71 13.62
N VAL A 77 13.18 0.48 13.99
CA VAL A 77 12.81 1.74 13.35
C VAL A 77 14.06 2.55 13.03
N GLU A 78 14.00 3.34 11.98
CA GLU A 78 15.08 4.26 11.59
C GLU A 78 14.55 5.67 11.29
N CYS A 79 15.39 6.67 11.54
CA CYS A 79 15.12 8.04 11.14
C CYS A 79 15.63 8.26 9.71
N GLY A 80 14.77 8.68 8.79
CA GLY A 80 15.19 9.00 7.43
C GLY A 80 14.06 9.22 6.44
N ASP A 81 14.46 9.56 5.20
CA ASP A 81 13.57 9.65 4.05
C ASP A 81 13.44 8.26 3.39
N PHE A 82 12.21 7.74 3.33
CA PHE A 82 11.92 6.47 2.69
C PHE A 82 12.03 6.51 1.16
N PHE A 83 12.12 7.70 0.56
CA PHE A 83 12.47 7.87 -0.84
C PHE A 83 13.98 7.97 -1.08
N SER A 84 14.82 7.98 -0.04
CA SER A 84 16.27 7.90 -0.23
C SER A 84 16.62 6.60 -0.97
N PRO A 85 17.61 6.59 -1.90
CA PRO A 85 17.87 5.42 -2.74
C PRO A 85 18.11 4.12 -1.96
N HIS A 86 18.81 4.22 -0.83
CA HIS A 86 19.11 3.08 0.03
C HIS A 86 17.83 2.51 0.68
N THR A 87 17.02 3.36 1.34
CA THR A 87 15.80 2.88 1.99
C THR A 87 14.77 2.44 0.95
N LEU A 88 14.63 3.17 -0.17
CA LEU A 88 13.75 2.81 -1.27
C LEU A 88 14.03 1.39 -1.78
N HIS A 89 15.29 1.09 -2.06
CA HIS A 89 15.69 -0.27 -2.45
C HIS A 89 15.36 -1.30 -1.37
N ALA A 90 15.53 -0.95 -0.08
CA ALA A 90 15.26 -1.86 1.02
C ALA A 90 13.77 -2.18 1.21
N TRP A 91 12.87 -1.18 1.13
CA TRP A 91 11.43 -1.43 1.29
C TRP A 91 10.77 -1.97 0.02
N ALA A 92 11.28 -1.66 -1.16
CA ALA A 92 10.83 -2.28 -2.42
C ALA A 92 11.09 -3.80 -2.48
N ALA A 93 12.03 -4.31 -1.68
CA ALA A 93 12.24 -5.74 -1.48
C ALA A 93 11.27 -6.38 -0.46
N GLY A 94 10.41 -5.57 0.18
CA GLY A 94 9.46 -5.98 1.20
C GLY A 94 8.29 -6.82 0.68
N ASP A 95 7.57 -7.43 1.62
CA ASP A 95 6.43 -8.31 1.32
C ASP A 95 5.10 -7.63 1.62
N PHE A 96 5.12 -6.77 2.64
CA PHE A 96 3.97 -6.05 3.13
C PHE A 96 4.44 -4.64 3.49
N VAL A 97 3.88 -3.64 2.83
CA VAL A 97 4.18 -2.23 3.06
C VAL A 97 2.92 -1.57 3.55
N PHE A 98 3.01 -0.81 4.64
CA PHE A 98 1.94 -0.03 5.20
C PHE A 98 2.34 1.45 5.17
N CYS A 99 1.36 2.31 4.88
CA CYS A 99 1.55 3.74 4.87
C CYS A 99 0.28 4.45 5.34
N ASN A 100 0.35 5.14 6.48
CA ASN A 100 -0.72 6.00 6.95
C ASN A 100 -0.57 7.40 6.32
N CYS A 101 -1.12 7.58 5.13
CA CYS A 101 -0.93 8.75 4.27
C CYS A 101 -2.08 9.78 4.30
N VAL A 102 -2.81 9.88 5.42
CA VAL A 102 -4.01 10.73 5.57
C VAL A 102 -3.81 12.21 5.22
N THR A 103 -2.58 12.72 5.32
CA THR A 103 -2.27 14.14 5.09
C THR A 103 -1.24 14.36 3.98
N TRP A 104 -1.05 13.37 3.10
CA TRP A 104 -0.04 13.46 2.04
C TRP A 104 -0.64 14.14 0.81
N ASP A 105 0.16 14.97 0.15
CA ASP A 105 -0.26 15.67 -1.06
C ASP A 105 -0.20 14.76 -2.31
N ASP A 106 -0.86 15.18 -3.38
CA ASP A 106 -0.93 14.44 -4.64
C ASP A 106 0.48 14.18 -5.22
N ALA A 107 1.39 15.14 -5.09
CA ALA A 107 2.76 15.00 -5.58
C ALA A 107 3.51 13.87 -4.87
N THR A 108 3.36 13.79 -3.54
CA THR A 108 3.94 12.73 -2.71
C THR A 108 3.28 11.39 -3.03
N MET A 109 1.95 11.35 -3.19
CA MET A 109 1.24 10.11 -3.54
C MET A 109 1.58 9.60 -4.93
N MET A 110 1.77 10.47 -5.92
CA MET A 110 2.27 10.08 -7.26
C MET A 110 3.69 9.50 -7.17
N ARG A 111 4.58 10.15 -6.41
CA ARG A 111 5.94 9.64 -6.20
C ARG A 111 5.94 8.30 -5.46
N LEU A 112 5.08 8.13 -4.46
CA LEU A 112 4.90 6.88 -3.72
C LEU A 112 4.39 5.76 -4.64
N SER A 113 3.37 6.05 -5.46
CA SER A 113 2.78 5.09 -6.39
C SER A 113 3.81 4.59 -7.39
N ALA A 114 4.58 5.49 -8.00
CA ALA A 114 5.68 5.13 -8.91
C ALA A 114 6.78 4.31 -8.22
N ALA A 115 7.16 4.71 -6.99
CA ALA A 115 8.16 3.98 -6.20
C ALA A 115 7.68 2.55 -5.85
N ALA A 116 6.39 2.40 -5.51
CA ALA A 116 5.78 1.14 -5.13
C ALA A 116 5.77 0.12 -6.27
N GLU A 117 5.77 0.54 -7.54
CA GLU A 117 5.82 -0.38 -8.69
C GLU A 117 7.05 -1.31 -8.66
N GLY A 118 8.13 -0.87 -8.00
CA GLY A 118 9.35 -1.64 -7.76
C GLY A 118 9.19 -2.81 -6.79
N LEU A 119 8.05 -2.91 -6.08
CA LEU A 119 7.71 -4.08 -5.29
C LEU A 119 7.64 -5.33 -6.15
N ARG A 120 8.00 -6.47 -5.54
CA ARG A 120 7.86 -7.76 -6.19
C ARG A 120 6.38 -8.11 -6.42
N PRO A 121 6.03 -8.84 -7.50
CA PRO A 121 4.69 -9.39 -7.68
C PRO A 121 4.21 -10.18 -6.47
N GLY A 122 2.95 -9.97 -6.10
CA GLY A 122 2.30 -10.56 -4.92
C GLY A 122 2.59 -9.86 -3.60
N ALA A 123 3.47 -8.85 -3.55
CA ALA A 123 3.60 -7.98 -2.39
C ALA A 123 2.29 -7.22 -2.14
N VAL A 124 2.03 -6.92 -0.86
CA VAL A 124 0.86 -6.16 -0.43
C VAL A 124 1.29 -4.75 -0.05
N PHE A 125 0.57 -3.74 -0.53
CA PHE A 125 0.73 -2.35 -0.13
C PHE A 125 -0.59 -1.85 0.45
N VAL A 126 -0.59 -1.42 1.70
CA VAL A 126 -1.75 -0.84 2.37
C VAL A 126 -1.56 0.66 2.53
N THR A 127 -2.53 1.43 2.04
CA THR A 127 -2.60 2.88 2.27
C THR A 127 -3.81 3.22 3.11
N VAL A 128 -3.74 4.33 3.85
CA VAL A 128 -4.88 4.89 4.57
C VAL A 128 -5.28 6.21 3.89
N LEU A 129 -6.57 6.33 3.59
CA LEU A 129 -7.28 7.43 2.91
C LEU A 129 -6.93 7.64 1.43
N CYS A 130 -5.64 7.60 1.07
CA CYS A 130 -5.20 7.90 -0.29
C CYS A 130 -4.73 6.62 -1.01
N PRO A 131 -5.45 6.08 -2.00
CA PRO A 131 -5.04 4.87 -2.72
C PRO A 131 -3.79 5.11 -3.58
N LEU A 132 -3.10 4.02 -3.97
CA LEU A 132 -2.03 4.11 -4.96
C LEU A 132 -2.62 4.34 -6.36
N SER A 133 -2.04 5.24 -7.12
CA SER A 133 -2.41 5.51 -8.51
C SER A 133 -1.43 4.81 -9.45
N SER A 134 -1.62 3.50 -9.66
CA SER A 134 -0.80 2.69 -10.56
C SER A 134 -1.51 1.42 -11.05
N ASP A 135 -1.48 1.20 -12.35
CA ASP A 135 -2.01 -0.01 -13.02
C ASP A 135 -1.20 -1.28 -12.71
N LYS A 136 -0.09 -1.14 -11.98
CA LYS A 136 0.73 -2.28 -11.51
C LYS A 136 0.12 -2.97 -10.30
N PHE A 137 -0.95 -2.42 -9.73
CA PHE A 137 -1.63 -2.92 -8.55
C PHE A 137 -3.09 -3.21 -8.84
N GLU A 138 -3.63 -4.20 -8.14
CA GLU A 138 -5.08 -4.39 -8.00
C GLU A 138 -5.48 -4.07 -6.55
N VAL A 139 -6.65 -3.46 -6.36
CA VAL A 139 -7.26 -3.37 -5.03
C VAL A 139 -7.89 -4.72 -4.70
N VAL A 140 -7.48 -5.30 -3.57
CA VAL A 140 -7.99 -6.61 -3.11
C VAL A 140 -8.93 -6.52 -1.92
N ASP A 141 -8.88 -5.42 -1.18
CA ASP A 141 -9.75 -5.18 -0.03
C ASP A 141 -9.82 -3.67 0.29
N GLU A 142 -10.93 -3.25 0.87
CA GLU A 142 -11.20 -1.89 1.33
C GLU A 142 -11.87 -1.98 2.70
N VAL A 143 -11.25 -1.38 3.71
CA VAL A 143 -11.70 -1.50 5.11
C VAL A 143 -11.86 -0.11 5.70
N GLU A 144 -13.05 0.18 6.22
CA GLU A 144 -13.28 1.40 6.99
C GLU A 144 -12.65 1.26 8.39
N LEU A 145 -11.70 2.15 8.71
CA LEU A 145 -11.02 2.17 10.00
C LEU A 145 -11.59 3.28 10.90
N PRO A 146 -11.93 2.96 12.16
CA PRO A 146 -12.35 3.95 13.13
C PRO A 146 -11.15 4.67 13.73
N PHE A 147 -11.38 5.93 14.02
CA PHE A 147 -10.33 6.90 14.23
C PHE A 147 -10.95 8.00 15.15
N SER A 148 -10.20 8.66 16.06
CA SER A 148 -10.72 9.66 17.03
C SER A 148 -11.51 10.87 16.46
N TRP A 149 -11.17 11.31 15.25
CA TRP A 149 -11.79 12.30 14.37
C TRP A 149 -12.76 11.77 13.29
N GLY A 150 -13.07 10.47 13.23
CA GLY A 150 -14.00 9.92 12.24
C GLY A 150 -13.62 8.54 11.75
N SER A 151 -14.15 8.14 10.60
CA SER A 151 -13.74 6.94 9.88
C SER A 151 -12.98 7.32 8.63
N VAL A 152 -11.93 6.57 8.28
CA VAL A 152 -11.30 6.68 6.96
C VAL A 152 -11.06 5.32 6.36
N GLU A 153 -11.04 5.27 5.03
CA GLU A 153 -10.83 4.06 4.28
C GLU A 153 -9.36 3.61 4.34
N CYS A 154 -9.16 2.31 4.44
CA CYS A 154 -7.88 1.64 4.32
C CYS A 154 -7.94 0.75 3.08
N VAL A 155 -7.07 1.02 2.11
CA VAL A 155 -7.09 0.35 0.80
C VAL A 155 -5.94 -0.63 0.74
N VAL A 156 -6.25 -1.91 0.51
CA VAL A 156 -5.28 -3.00 0.41
C VAL A 156 -5.02 -3.29 -1.07
N HIS A 157 -3.79 -3.06 -1.50
CA HIS A 157 -3.35 -3.30 -2.86
C HIS A 157 -2.47 -4.55 -2.94
N ARG A 158 -2.57 -5.30 -4.03
CA ARG A 158 -1.63 -6.38 -4.36
C ARG A 158 -0.88 -6.04 -5.64
N ARG A 159 0.45 -6.12 -5.59
CA ARG A 159 1.31 -5.93 -6.77
C ARG A 159 1.06 -7.06 -7.77
N LEU A 160 0.66 -6.72 -8.98
CA LEU A 160 0.46 -7.67 -10.08
C LEU A 160 1.81 -8.18 -10.63
N THR A 161 1.79 -9.20 -11.48
CA THR A 161 2.94 -9.43 -12.38
C THR A 161 2.93 -8.39 -13.49
N ASP A 162 4.07 -8.11 -14.12
CA ASP A 162 4.11 -7.17 -15.24
C ASP A 162 3.25 -7.62 -16.42
N GLN A 163 3.17 -8.94 -16.64
CA GLN A 163 2.28 -9.52 -17.64
C GLN A 163 0.80 -9.29 -17.31
N ALA A 164 0.40 -9.51 -16.04
CA ALA A 164 -0.98 -9.31 -15.62
C ALA A 164 -1.39 -7.83 -15.68
N ALA A 165 -0.51 -6.92 -15.25
CA ALA A 165 -0.74 -5.48 -15.36
C ALA A 165 -0.91 -5.04 -16.83
N HIS A 166 -0.05 -5.53 -17.74
CA HIS A 166 -0.15 -5.21 -19.16
C HIS A 166 -1.47 -5.72 -19.79
N LEU A 167 -1.89 -6.93 -19.42
CA LEU A 167 -3.15 -7.50 -19.89
C LEU A 167 -4.35 -6.69 -19.39
N ALA A 168 -4.37 -6.33 -18.11
CA ALA A 168 -5.44 -5.52 -17.51
C ALA A 168 -5.57 -4.15 -18.21
N ALA A 169 -4.45 -3.46 -18.44
CA ALA A 169 -4.44 -2.19 -19.15
C ALA A 169 -4.98 -2.32 -20.59
N THR A 170 -4.59 -3.38 -21.30
CA THR A 170 -5.04 -3.63 -22.69
C THR A 170 -6.54 -3.91 -22.76
N LEU A 171 -7.07 -4.67 -21.80
CA LEU A 171 -8.51 -4.93 -21.69
C LEU A 171 -9.28 -3.65 -21.35
N GLY A 172 -8.82 -2.86 -20.38
CA GLY A 172 -9.43 -1.58 -20.01
C GLY A 172 -9.49 -0.61 -21.20
N ALA A 173 -8.39 -0.46 -21.95
CA ALA A 173 -8.35 0.37 -23.15
C ALA A 173 -9.28 -0.13 -24.27
N SER A 174 -9.49 -1.45 -24.36
CA SER A 174 -10.41 -2.02 -25.34
C SER A 174 -11.88 -1.82 -24.95
N MET A 175 -12.21 -1.95 -23.66
CA MET A 175 -13.55 -1.66 -23.13
C MET A 175 -13.91 -0.17 -23.25
N ALA A 176 -12.98 0.73 -22.95
CA ALA A 176 -13.20 2.18 -23.09
C ALA A 176 -13.52 2.57 -24.55
N ARG A 177 -12.82 1.97 -25.53
CA ARG A 177 -13.10 2.19 -26.97
C ARG A 177 -14.47 1.66 -27.40
N MET A 178 -14.90 0.53 -26.85
CA MET A 178 -16.25 -0.02 -27.13
C MET A 178 -17.36 0.83 -26.50
N GLY A 179 -17.15 1.37 -25.30
CA GLY A 179 -18.10 2.28 -24.64
C GLY A 179 -18.25 3.63 -25.34
N ALA A 180 -17.15 4.17 -25.88
CA ALA A 180 -17.18 5.43 -26.64
C ALA A 180 -17.78 5.29 -28.05
N GLY A 181 -17.75 4.08 -28.64
CA GLY A 181 -18.31 3.80 -29.98
C GLY A 181 -19.82 3.55 -30.01
N GLY A 182 -20.47 3.40 -28.86
CA GLY A 182 -21.92 3.11 -28.76
C GLY A 182 -22.83 4.34 -28.75
N ALA A 183 -22.29 5.57 -28.74
CA ALA A 183 -23.06 6.82 -28.62
C ALA A 183 -23.38 7.51 -29.96
N HIS A 184 -23.26 6.80 -31.09
CA HIS A 184 -23.64 7.31 -32.42
C HIS A 184 -24.51 6.30 -33.17
N GLY A 185 -25.82 6.41 -32.94
CA GLY A 185 -26.81 5.72 -33.73
C GLY A 185 -28.18 5.79 -33.08
N ASP A 186 -28.86 6.92 -33.26
CA ASP A 186 -30.27 7.02 -33.63
C ASP A 186 -30.88 8.32 -33.06
N GLU A 187 -31.03 9.33 -33.92
CA GLU A 187 -32.24 10.16 -33.97
C GLU A 187 -32.21 10.95 -35.28
N GLY A 188 -32.86 10.35 -36.27
CA GLY A 188 -33.24 11.04 -37.50
C GLY A 188 -34.59 11.75 -37.36
N ARG A 189 -34.68 12.86 -38.10
CA ARG A 189 -35.85 13.46 -38.76
C ARG A 189 -36.78 14.37 -37.95
N ASP A 190 -36.75 15.63 -38.43
CA ASP A 190 -37.85 16.58 -38.69
C ASP A 190 -38.64 17.06 -37.45
N VAL A 191 -38.93 18.35 -37.27
CA VAL A 191 -39.78 19.18 -38.14
C VAL A 191 -39.45 20.67 -37.95
N ASP A 192 -39.31 21.37 -39.08
CA ASP A 192 -39.41 22.84 -39.21
C ASP A 192 -40.77 23.35 -38.72
N MET A 193 -40.81 24.34 -37.84
CA MET A 193 -42.00 25.18 -37.66
C MET A 193 -41.62 26.66 -37.66
N ASP A 194 -41.79 27.27 -38.81
CA ASP A 194 -42.26 28.65 -38.95
C ASP A 194 -43.56 28.83 -38.14
N THR A 195 -43.64 29.88 -37.31
CA THR A 195 -44.74 30.86 -37.42
C THR A 195 -44.50 32.09 -36.56
N GLU A 196 -44.66 33.23 -37.21
CA GLU A 196 -44.77 34.58 -36.68
C GLU A 196 -45.87 34.70 -35.61
N ARG A 197 -45.60 35.45 -34.53
CA ARG A 197 -46.44 36.54 -34.01
C ARG A 197 -45.77 37.31 -32.88
#